data_AF-A0A953IJG2-F1
#
_entry.id   AF-A0A953IJG2-F1
#
_cell.length_a   1.000
_cell.length_b   1.000
_cell.length_c   1.000
_cell.angle_alpha   90.00
_cell.angle_beta   90.00
_cell.angle_gamma   90.00
#
_symmetry.space_group_name_H-M   'P 1'
#
loop_
_entity.id
_entity.type
_entity.pdbx_description
1 polymer ?
#
loop_
_entity_poly.entity_id
_entity_poly.type
_entity_poly.pdbx_seq_one_letter_code
_entity_poly.pdbx_strand_id
1 'polypeptide(L)'
;HKTKDPVRLAGPGLGWVALEDNYFVTALIPSAAVEGAVLEPVLLAPSAAEGSFDARPVPAGGEVERADKDLTREFRAYLFARGETLEAVSFWGAKHYDALVELPYGLEKTVRWGTLGFLARPLLLALQWIHDHLVSNYGWAIVLLTVALKLVLLPLSISSFKSMRKMQKLSPKMQAVRERWRPKLRDKQGRHNAEAQRQMNEEVMALYRQEGVNPAGGCLPLLVQLPIFLAFYNMLSTAVELKWAPWAMWIKDLAEQDPYFVLPIVMGATQLIQQRMTPPPPDPFQKRMMQFLPVVFTVFSLGFPSGLVLYWLTNNILTIGQQLVYNRIRDQSEEAAEAAAPARPKGRKGS
;
A
#
# COMPACT_ATOMS: atom_id res chain seq x y z
N HIS A 1 -3.40 17.59 -12.26
CA HIS A 1 -4.80 17.11 -12.22
C HIS A 1 -5.03 16.17 -13.40
N LYS A 2 -5.79 15.08 -13.25
CA LYS A 2 -6.31 14.31 -14.41
C LYS A 2 -7.65 14.94 -14.79
N THR A 3 -7.63 15.97 -15.61
CA THR A 3 -8.86 16.64 -16.06
C THR A 3 -9.26 16.07 -17.42
N LYS A 4 -10.52 15.65 -17.52
CA LYS A 4 -11.18 15.35 -18.81
C LYS A 4 -11.55 16.65 -19.55
N ASP A 5 -11.47 17.78 -18.86
CA ASP A 5 -11.85 19.10 -19.34
C ASP A 5 -10.61 19.92 -19.74
N PRO A 6 -10.77 20.88 -20.66
CA PRO A 6 -9.72 21.83 -21.02
C PRO A 6 -9.18 22.57 -19.80
N VAL A 7 -7.85 22.64 -19.67
CA VAL A 7 -7.16 23.40 -18.63
C VAL A 7 -6.60 24.67 -19.24
N ARG A 8 -7.07 25.82 -18.76
CA ARG A 8 -6.52 27.13 -19.13
C ARG A 8 -5.69 27.66 -17.96
N LEU A 9 -4.41 27.88 -18.19
CA LEU A 9 -3.48 28.46 -17.23
C LEU A 9 -3.09 29.85 -17.75
N ALA A 10 -3.33 30.89 -16.96
CA ALA A 10 -3.01 32.27 -17.33
C ALA A 10 -1.99 32.86 -16.34
N GLY A 11 -1.06 33.65 -16.86
CA GLY A 11 -0.16 34.47 -16.04
C GLY A 11 1.32 34.37 -16.40
N PRO A 12 2.09 35.45 -16.15
CA PRO A 12 3.50 35.59 -16.55
C PRO A 12 4.48 34.67 -15.79
N GLY A 13 4.01 33.89 -14.81
CA GLY A 13 4.81 32.97 -13.99
C GLY A 13 4.63 31.50 -14.37
N LEU A 14 4.11 31.19 -15.56
CA LEU A 14 3.92 29.81 -16.00
C LEU A 14 5.28 29.12 -16.22
N GLY A 15 5.65 28.22 -15.30
CA GLY A 15 6.94 27.52 -15.37
C GLY A 15 7.00 26.42 -16.42
N TRP A 16 5.97 25.60 -16.54
CA TRP A 16 5.85 24.56 -17.56
C TRP A 16 4.42 24.04 -17.67
N VAL A 17 4.13 23.38 -18.80
CA VAL A 17 2.90 22.68 -19.10
C VAL A 17 3.24 21.28 -19.56
N ALA A 18 2.56 20.27 -19.03
CA ALA A 18 2.87 18.89 -19.37
C ALA A 18 1.64 18.00 -19.56
N LEU A 19 1.77 17.08 -20.50
CA LEU A 19 0.94 15.89 -20.63
C LEU A 19 1.70 14.73 -20.00
N GLU A 20 1.06 14.00 -19.10
CA GLU A 20 1.72 12.93 -18.36
C GLU A 20 0.81 11.73 -18.15
N ASP A 21 1.42 10.55 -18.13
CA ASP A 21 0.82 9.35 -17.56
C ASP A 21 1.58 8.94 -16.28
N ASN A 22 1.47 7.69 -15.86
CA ASN A 22 2.16 7.21 -14.66
C ASN A 22 3.69 7.12 -14.84
N TYR A 23 4.19 6.89 -16.06
CA TYR A 23 5.59 6.56 -16.36
C TYR A 23 6.29 7.54 -17.29
N PHE A 24 5.56 8.29 -18.11
CA PHE A 24 6.07 9.19 -19.13
C PHE A 24 5.51 10.59 -18.98
N VAL A 25 6.29 11.57 -19.43
CA VAL A 25 5.89 12.96 -19.49
C VAL A 25 6.37 13.61 -20.78
N THR A 26 5.49 14.42 -21.35
CA THR A 26 5.78 15.38 -22.40
C THR A 26 5.55 16.77 -21.83
N ALA A 27 6.61 17.52 -21.61
CA ALA A 27 6.54 18.86 -21.01
C ALA A 27 7.02 19.93 -22.00
N LEU A 28 6.33 21.05 -22.02
CA LEU A 28 6.70 22.29 -22.69
C LEU A 28 7.05 23.34 -21.64
N ILE A 29 8.26 23.88 -21.74
CA ILE A 29 8.86 24.80 -20.78
C ILE A 29 9.14 26.10 -21.52
N PRO A 30 8.30 27.13 -21.38
CA PRO A 30 8.54 28.41 -22.02
C PRO A 30 9.80 29.07 -21.44
N SER A 31 10.74 29.43 -22.31
CA SER A 31 11.96 30.18 -21.94
C SER A 31 11.72 31.69 -21.95
N ALA A 32 10.69 32.14 -22.67
CA ALA A 32 10.22 33.53 -22.70
C ALA A 32 8.87 33.67 -21.97
N ALA A 33 8.52 34.91 -21.60
CA ALA A 33 7.25 35.19 -20.93
C ALA A 33 6.05 34.84 -21.84
N VAL A 34 5.16 33.99 -21.32
CA VAL A 34 3.89 33.61 -21.95
C VAL A 34 2.73 34.30 -21.25
N GLU A 35 1.69 34.64 -22.00
CA GLU A 35 0.43 35.17 -21.47
C GLU A 35 -0.39 34.05 -20.82
N GLY A 36 -0.26 32.84 -21.36
CA GLY A 36 -0.90 31.65 -20.81
C GLY A 36 -0.64 30.42 -21.67
N ALA A 37 -1.25 29.34 -21.24
CA ALA A 37 -1.28 28.08 -21.96
C ALA A 37 -2.64 27.40 -21.85
N VAL A 38 -3.01 26.69 -22.91
CA VAL A 38 -4.25 25.90 -22.97
C VAL A 38 -3.90 24.47 -23.30
N LEU A 39 -4.36 23.55 -22.45
CA LEU A 39 -4.33 22.10 -22.69
C LEU A 39 -5.76 21.65 -22.92
N GLU A 40 -6.08 21.14 -24.11
CA GLU A 40 -7.43 20.63 -24.40
C GLU A 40 -7.41 19.28 -25.13
N PRO A 41 -8.28 18.34 -24.72
CA PRO A 41 -8.53 17.14 -25.51
C PRO A 41 -9.41 17.46 -26.72
N VAL A 42 -9.03 16.96 -27.89
CA VAL A 42 -9.75 17.13 -29.15
C VAL A 42 -10.01 15.79 -29.83
N LEU A 43 -11.11 15.70 -30.57
CA LEU A 43 -11.44 14.61 -31.48
C LEU A 43 -11.10 15.05 -32.90
N LEU A 44 -10.32 14.23 -33.61
CA LEU A 44 -10.06 14.44 -35.02
C LEU A 44 -11.18 13.82 -35.84
N ALA A 45 -12.02 14.67 -36.44
CA ALA A 45 -13.01 14.27 -37.42
C ALA A 45 -12.45 14.46 -38.83
N PRO A 46 -12.69 13.55 -39.79
CA PRO A 46 -12.37 13.79 -41.20
C PRO A 46 -13.05 15.08 -41.66
N SER A 47 -12.27 15.98 -42.27
CA SER A 47 -12.77 17.23 -42.82
C SER A 47 -13.23 17.04 -44.27
N ALA A 48 -13.93 18.03 -44.82
CA ALA A 48 -14.43 17.99 -46.20
C ALA A 48 -13.32 18.10 -47.26
N ALA A 49 -12.13 18.56 -46.88
CA ALA A 49 -10.96 18.59 -47.76
C ALA A 49 -10.11 17.32 -47.61
N GLU A 50 -9.63 16.81 -48.74
CA GLU A 50 -8.92 15.54 -48.82
C GLU A 50 -7.61 15.60 -48.00
N GLY A 51 -7.50 14.72 -47.00
CA GLY A 51 -6.34 14.66 -46.11
C GLY A 51 -6.34 15.66 -44.95
N SER A 52 -7.39 16.46 -44.74
CA SER A 52 -7.50 17.33 -43.57
C SER A 52 -8.42 16.77 -42.48
N PHE A 53 -8.16 17.16 -41.25
CA PHE A 53 -8.93 16.78 -40.07
C PHE A 53 -9.43 18.02 -39.34
N ASP A 54 -10.70 18.03 -38.96
CA ASP A 54 -11.28 19.03 -38.08
C ASP A 54 -11.10 18.58 -36.62
N ALA A 55 -10.42 19.38 -35.82
CA ALA A 55 -10.35 19.14 -34.38
C ALA A 55 -11.56 19.72 -33.68
N ARG A 56 -12.37 18.86 -33.10
CA ARG A 56 -13.52 19.23 -32.28
C ARG A 56 -13.16 19.06 -30.81
N PRO A 57 -13.36 20.06 -29.95
CA PRO A 57 -13.15 19.91 -28.51
C PRO A 57 -14.00 18.76 -27.96
N VAL A 58 -13.43 17.93 -27.08
CA VAL A 58 -14.23 16.92 -26.37
C VAL A 58 -15.22 17.64 -25.44
N PRO A 59 -16.53 17.32 -25.49
CA PRO A 59 -17.51 17.92 -24.59
C PRO A 59 -17.14 17.75 -23.11
N ALA A 60 -17.43 18.77 -22.30
CA ALA A 60 -17.17 18.74 -20.86
C ALA A 60 -17.85 17.53 -20.20
N GLY A 61 -17.11 16.79 -19.36
CA GLY A 61 -17.56 15.52 -18.78
C GLY A 61 -17.12 14.26 -19.55
N GLY A 62 -16.59 14.40 -20.77
CA GLY A 62 -16.04 13.31 -21.56
C GLY A 62 -17.10 12.33 -22.10
N GLU A 63 -18.35 12.77 -22.17
CA GLU A 63 -19.41 12.07 -22.90
C GLU A 63 -19.13 12.22 -24.39
N VAL A 64 -18.79 11.09 -25.02
CA VAL A 64 -18.51 11.00 -26.45
C VAL A 64 -19.71 10.30 -27.07
N GLU A 65 -20.35 10.96 -28.04
CA GLU A 65 -21.51 10.40 -28.73
C GLU A 65 -21.14 9.06 -29.39
N ARG A 66 -22.14 8.21 -29.64
CA ARG A 66 -21.89 6.87 -30.21
C ARG A 66 -21.18 6.94 -31.58
N ALA A 67 -21.38 8.03 -32.32
CA ALA A 67 -20.75 8.34 -33.60
C ALA A 67 -19.28 8.75 -33.49
N ASP A 68 -18.83 9.23 -32.32
CA ASP A 68 -17.49 9.78 -32.10
C ASP A 68 -16.54 8.77 -31.42
N LYS A 69 -17.01 7.54 -31.16
CA LYS A 69 -16.21 6.50 -30.48
C LYS A 69 -14.98 6.05 -31.27
N ASP A 70 -15.08 6.09 -32.59
CA ASP A 70 -14.02 5.62 -33.49
C ASP A 70 -13.08 6.75 -33.93
N LEU A 71 -13.35 8.00 -33.49
CA LEU A 71 -12.49 9.15 -33.78
C LEU A 71 -11.23 9.14 -32.92
N THR A 72 -10.11 9.52 -33.53
CA THR A 72 -8.82 9.66 -32.84
C THR A 72 -8.90 10.79 -31.81
N ARG A 73 -8.52 10.49 -30.58
CA ARG A 73 -8.39 11.47 -29.49
C ARG A 73 -6.96 11.99 -29.45
N GLU A 74 -6.81 13.31 -29.51
CA GLU A 74 -5.52 13.99 -29.34
C GLU A 74 -5.58 14.99 -28.19
N PHE A 75 -4.41 15.38 -27.69
CA PHE A 75 -4.28 16.50 -26.77
C PHE A 75 -3.50 17.61 -27.46
N ARG A 76 -4.05 18.82 -27.43
CA ARG A 76 -3.38 20.02 -27.94
C ARG A 76 -2.92 20.89 -26.79
N ALA A 77 -1.66 21.32 -26.86
CA ALA A 77 -1.08 22.29 -25.96
C ALA A 77 -0.78 23.56 -26.76
N TYR A 78 -1.43 24.66 -26.41
CA TYR A 78 -1.17 25.98 -26.98
C TYR A 78 -0.37 26.80 -25.96
N LEU A 79 0.70 27.44 -26.42
CA LEU A 79 1.44 28.45 -25.68
C LEU A 79 1.19 29.81 -26.33
N PHE A 80 0.73 30.78 -25.54
CA PHE A 80 0.47 32.13 -26.01
C PHE A 80 1.66 33.01 -25.63
N ALA A 81 2.51 33.31 -26.61
CA ALA A 81 3.67 34.19 -26.41
C ALA A 81 3.21 35.63 -26.13
N ARG A 82 3.89 36.32 -25.22
CA ARG A 82 3.65 37.74 -24.94
C ARG A 82 4.40 38.68 -25.90
N GLY A 83 5.45 38.19 -26.56
CA GLY A 83 6.30 38.95 -27.48
C GLY A 83 6.27 38.41 -28.90
N GLU A 84 7.12 38.97 -29.76
CA GLU A 84 7.22 38.58 -31.18
C GLU A 84 7.86 37.20 -31.39
N THR A 85 8.57 36.68 -30.38
CA THR A 85 9.26 35.38 -30.43
C THR A 85 8.76 34.45 -29.32
N LEU A 86 8.48 33.19 -29.68
CA LEU A 86 8.20 32.11 -28.74
C LEU A 86 9.40 31.18 -28.67
N GLU A 87 10.03 31.11 -27.49
CA GLU A 87 11.09 30.14 -27.21
C GLU A 87 10.62 29.17 -26.13
N ALA A 88 10.78 27.87 -26.37
CA ALA A 88 10.42 26.84 -25.42
C ALA A 88 11.37 25.64 -25.53
N VAL A 89 11.66 25.04 -24.39
CA VAL A 89 12.32 23.73 -24.29
C VAL A 89 11.23 22.68 -24.16
N SER A 90 11.41 21.54 -24.83
CA SER A 90 10.49 20.40 -24.67
C SER A 90 11.22 19.20 -24.09
N PHE A 91 10.59 18.53 -23.12
CA PHE A 91 11.07 17.27 -22.57
C PHE A 91 10.11 16.16 -22.99
N TRP A 92 10.66 15.07 -23.50
CA TRP A 92 9.92 13.88 -23.93
C TRP A 92 10.63 12.66 -23.37
N GLY A 93 10.02 11.95 -22.42
CA GLY A 93 10.67 10.77 -21.89
C GLY A 93 10.02 10.14 -20.67
N ALA A 94 10.70 9.09 -20.20
CA ALA A 94 10.38 8.40 -18.97
C ALA A 94 10.65 9.29 -17.75
N LYS A 95 9.83 9.11 -16.72
CA LYS A 95 9.87 9.84 -15.46
C LYS A 95 10.94 9.31 -14.50
N HIS A 96 12.17 9.17 -14.99
CA HIS A 96 13.31 8.83 -14.13
C HIS A 96 13.56 9.97 -13.15
N TYR A 97 13.43 9.70 -11.85
CA TYR A 97 13.51 10.75 -10.85
C TYR A 97 14.86 11.47 -10.88
N ASP A 98 15.96 10.72 -10.96
CA ASP A 98 17.31 11.27 -10.93
C ASP A 98 17.57 12.20 -12.13
N ALA A 99 17.17 11.79 -13.34
CA ALA A 99 17.30 12.60 -14.54
C ALA A 99 16.44 13.87 -14.49
N LEU A 100 15.24 13.81 -13.89
CA LEU A 100 14.35 14.97 -13.79
C LEU A 100 14.83 15.99 -12.74
N VAL A 101 15.51 15.54 -11.69
CA VAL A 101 16.09 16.42 -10.64
C VAL A 101 17.28 17.21 -11.17
N GLU A 102 18.04 16.65 -12.11
CA GLU A 102 19.16 17.37 -12.75
C GLU A 102 18.69 18.53 -13.64
N LEU A 103 17.42 18.51 -14.08
CA LEU A 103 16.85 19.57 -14.90
C LEU A 103 16.45 20.78 -14.05
N PRO A 104 16.81 22.01 -14.43
CA PRO A 104 16.54 23.23 -13.65
C PRO A 104 15.06 23.66 -13.66
N TYR A 105 14.18 22.86 -14.25
CA TYR A 105 12.78 23.20 -14.52
C TYR A 105 11.81 22.69 -13.45
N GLY A 106 12.28 21.91 -12.48
CA GLY A 106 11.42 21.37 -11.43
C GLY A 106 10.49 20.24 -11.93
N LEU A 107 10.91 19.49 -12.96
CA LEU A 107 10.10 18.44 -13.57
C LEU A 107 9.97 17.19 -12.69
N GLU A 108 10.80 17.03 -11.66
CA GLU A 108 10.70 15.95 -10.68
C GLU A 108 9.37 15.94 -9.92
N LYS A 109 8.64 17.06 -9.94
CA LYS A 109 7.27 17.19 -9.40
C LYS A 109 6.21 16.42 -10.19
N THR A 110 6.53 16.01 -11.42
CA THR A 110 5.67 15.14 -12.25
C THR A 110 5.63 13.70 -11.74
N VAL A 111 6.60 13.30 -10.92
CA VAL A 111 6.59 12.01 -10.21
C VAL A 111 5.68 12.12 -8.99
N ARG A 112 4.55 11.41 -9.03
CA ARG A 112 3.49 11.53 -8.03
C ARG A 112 3.72 10.59 -6.85
N TRP A 113 4.51 11.04 -5.89
CA TRP A 113 4.84 10.28 -4.69
C TRP A 113 3.70 10.09 -3.68
N GLY A 114 2.56 10.77 -3.89
CA GLY A 114 1.44 10.81 -2.96
C GLY A 114 1.76 11.55 -1.64
N THR A 115 0.86 11.42 -0.66
CA THR A 115 0.97 12.12 0.64
C THR A 115 2.20 11.69 1.46
N LEU A 116 2.71 10.48 1.23
CA LEU A 116 3.86 9.90 1.93
C LEU A 116 5.15 9.97 1.10
N GLY A 117 5.27 10.95 0.21
CA GLY A 117 6.42 11.02 -0.70
C GLY A 117 7.78 11.16 -0.04
N PHE A 118 7.84 11.71 1.18
CA PHE A 118 9.07 11.76 1.97
C PHE A 118 9.60 10.37 2.35
N LEU A 119 8.74 9.34 2.41
CA LEU A 119 9.14 7.94 2.61
C LEU A 119 9.41 7.24 1.28
N ALA A 120 8.61 7.52 0.25
CA ALA A 120 8.74 6.85 -1.04
C ALA A 120 10.10 7.13 -1.73
N ARG A 121 10.59 8.37 -1.65
CA ARG A 121 11.89 8.77 -2.25
C ARG A 121 13.09 8.00 -1.70
N PRO A 122 13.36 7.98 -0.38
CA PRO A 122 14.50 7.22 0.14
C PRO A 122 14.36 5.71 -0.09
N LEU A 123 13.13 5.18 -0.13
CA LEU A 123 12.89 3.79 -0.49
C LEU A 123 13.27 3.49 -1.95
N LEU A 124 12.97 4.40 -2.88
CA LEU A 124 13.35 4.24 -4.30
C LEU A 124 14.87 4.27 -4.46
N LEU A 125 15.53 5.25 -3.84
CA LEU A 125 16.99 5.35 -3.85
C LEU A 125 17.63 4.10 -3.26
N ALA A 126 17.09 3.58 -2.16
CA ALA A 126 17.56 2.33 -1.57
C ALA A 126 17.32 1.13 -2.50
N LEU A 127 16.19 1.08 -3.20
CA LEU A 127 15.89 0.03 -4.16
C LEU A 127 16.88 0.04 -5.33
N GLN A 128 17.12 1.22 -5.93
CA GLN A 128 18.11 1.41 -7.00
C GLN A 128 19.51 1.06 -6.51
N TRP A 129 19.89 1.50 -5.31
CA TRP A 129 21.19 1.17 -4.74
C TRP A 129 21.40 -0.33 -4.57
N ILE A 130 20.40 -1.05 -4.04
CA ILE A 130 20.44 -2.52 -3.93
C ILE A 130 20.51 -3.16 -5.32
N HIS A 131 19.75 -2.64 -6.28
CA HIS A 131 19.76 -3.14 -7.64
C HIS A 131 21.15 -3.01 -8.29
N ASP A 132 21.77 -1.84 -8.15
CA ASP A 132 23.01 -1.52 -8.86
C ASP A 132 24.26 -2.13 -8.18
N HIS A 133 24.23 -2.32 -6.86
CA HIS A 133 25.40 -2.77 -6.09
C HIS A 133 25.31 -4.20 -5.57
N LEU A 134 24.11 -4.75 -5.34
CA LEU A 134 23.94 -6.08 -4.73
C LEU A 134 23.38 -7.09 -5.73
N VAL A 135 22.30 -6.75 -6.44
CA VAL A 135 21.58 -7.66 -7.33
C VAL A 135 21.01 -6.95 -8.55
N SER A 136 21.49 -7.28 -9.75
CA SER A 136 20.98 -6.69 -11.01
C SER A 136 19.61 -7.26 -11.44
N ASN A 137 18.65 -7.30 -10.51
CA ASN A 137 17.28 -7.75 -10.72
C ASN A 137 16.35 -7.06 -9.71
N TYR A 138 15.41 -6.25 -10.20
CA TYR A 138 14.52 -5.46 -9.35
C TYR A 138 13.63 -6.29 -8.44
N GLY A 139 13.23 -7.50 -8.83
CA GLY A 139 12.41 -8.35 -7.97
C GLY A 139 13.18 -8.85 -6.75
N TRP A 140 14.45 -9.23 -6.93
CA TRP A 140 15.32 -9.54 -5.79
C TRP A 140 15.70 -8.30 -4.98
N ALA A 141 15.86 -7.14 -5.63
CA ALA A 141 16.07 -5.88 -4.93
C ALA A 141 14.89 -5.53 -4.00
N ILE A 142 13.64 -5.74 -4.45
CA ILE A 142 12.43 -5.59 -3.62
C ILE A 142 12.49 -6.55 -2.41
N VAL A 143 12.85 -7.82 -2.63
CA VAL A 143 12.97 -8.81 -1.54
C VAL A 143 14.00 -8.36 -0.50
N LEU A 144 15.20 -7.96 -0.95
CA LEU A 144 16.28 -7.52 -0.07
C LEU A 144 15.93 -6.23 0.68
N LEU A 145 15.31 -5.27 0.00
CA LEU A 145 14.83 -4.04 0.64
C LEU A 145 13.80 -4.36 1.74
N THR A 146 12.91 -5.32 1.48
CA THR A 146 11.92 -5.78 2.47
C THR A 146 12.60 -6.42 3.68
N VAL A 147 13.63 -7.24 3.46
CA VAL A 147 14.44 -7.83 4.53
C VAL A 147 15.13 -6.72 5.35
N ALA A 148 15.76 -5.75 4.70
CA ALA A 148 16.42 -4.63 5.37
C ALA A 148 15.44 -3.85 6.25
N LEU A 149 14.26 -3.52 5.74
CA LEU A 149 13.22 -2.85 6.53
C LEU A 149 12.73 -3.69 7.71
N LYS A 150 12.58 -5.00 7.54
CA LYS A 150 12.22 -5.90 8.63
C LYS A 150 13.27 -5.98 9.72
N LEU A 151 14.55 -5.86 9.37
CA LEU A 151 15.64 -5.79 10.33
C LEU A 151 15.62 -4.47 11.12
N VAL A 152 15.41 -3.34 10.43
CA VAL A 152 15.26 -2.03 11.09
C VAL A 152 14.05 -2.01 12.04
N LEU A 153 12.94 -2.64 11.64
CA LEU A 153 11.70 -2.72 12.44
C LEU A 153 11.65 -3.93 13.38
N LEU A 154 12.73 -4.71 13.48
CA LEU A 154 12.82 -5.88 14.35
C LEU A 154 12.52 -5.58 15.82
N PRO A 155 13.10 -4.54 16.48
CA PRO A 155 12.80 -4.27 17.89
C PRO A 155 11.32 -3.97 18.12
N LEU A 156 10.70 -3.24 17.20
CA LEU A 156 9.27 -2.97 17.23
C LEU A 156 8.44 -4.25 17.07
N SER A 157 8.81 -5.11 16.12
CA SER A 157 8.14 -6.38 15.85
C SER A 157 8.18 -7.32 17.07
N ILE A 158 9.32 -7.40 17.75
CA ILE A 158 9.49 -8.18 18.99
C ILE A 158 8.55 -7.67 20.09
N SER A 159 8.42 -6.35 20.27
CA SER A 159 7.49 -5.76 21.23
C SER A 159 6.03 -6.14 20.92
N SER A 160 5.63 -6.11 19.65
CA SER A 160 4.31 -6.54 19.22
C SER A 160 4.07 -8.04 19.42
N PHE A 161 5.04 -8.90 19.09
CA PHE A 161 4.93 -10.35 19.32
C PHE A 161 4.80 -10.67 20.82
N LYS A 162 5.53 -9.95 21.69
CA LYS A 162 5.40 -10.06 23.14
C LYS A 162 3.98 -9.74 23.61
N SER A 163 3.37 -8.67 23.13
CA SER A 163 2.00 -8.31 23.48
C SER A 163 0.98 -9.35 22.99
N MET A 164 1.14 -9.81 21.74
CA MET A 164 0.26 -10.84 21.16
C MET A 164 0.31 -12.16 21.92
N ARG A 165 1.49 -12.63 22.32
CA ARG A 165 1.62 -13.87 23.12
C ARG A 165 0.94 -13.75 24.49
N LYS A 166 1.06 -12.59 25.15
CA LYS A 166 0.34 -12.33 26.40
C LYS A 166 -1.17 -12.36 26.20
N MET A 167 -1.68 -11.77 25.12
CA MET A 167 -3.10 -11.83 24.77
C MET A 167 -3.58 -13.26 24.47
N GLN A 168 -2.76 -14.08 23.81
CA GLN A 168 -3.09 -15.49 23.57
C GLN A 168 -3.26 -16.27 24.88
N LYS A 169 -2.38 -16.05 25.87
CA LYS A 169 -2.49 -16.65 27.21
C LYS A 169 -3.75 -16.19 27.96
N LEU A 170 -4.27 -15.00 27.68
CA LEU A 170 -5.52 -14.47 28.26
C LEU A 170 -6.80 -14.93 27.53
N SER A 171 -6.68 -15.42 26.29
CA SER A 171 -7.81 -15.90 25.50
C SER A 171 -8.78 -16.84 26.25
N PRO A 172 -8.33 -17.87 27.00
CA PRO A 172 -9.25 -18.73 27.75
C PRO A 172 -9.99 -17.99 28.88
N LYS A 173 -9.32 -17.07 29.59
CA LYS A 173 -9.96 -16.25 30.63
C LYS A 173 -11.03 -15.33 30.03
N MET A 174 -10.74 -14.74 28.87
CA MET A 174 -11.70 -13.92 28.14
C MET A 174 -12.92 -14.74 27.67
N GLN A 175 -12.70 -15.97 27.21
CA GLN A 175 -13.79 -16.88 26.82
C GLN A 175 -14.67 -17.23 28.03
N ALA A 176 -14.07 -17.50 29.19
CA ALA A 176 -14.81 -17.75 30.42
C ALA A 176 -15.68 -16.56 30.86
N VAL A 177 -15.16 -15.32 30.80
CA VAL A 177 -15.98 -14.10 31.04
C VAL A 177 -17.14 -14.06 30.05
N ARG A 178 -16.87 -14.32 28.77
CA ARG A 178 -17.87 -14.25 27.71
C ARG A 178 -18.98 -15.30 27.85
N GLU A 179 -18.64 -16.50 28.28
CA GLU A 179 -19.60 -17.56 28.57
C GLU A 179 -20.51 -17.21 29.74
N ARG A 180 -19.95 -16.56 30.79
CA ARG A 180 -20.74 -16.05 31.93
C ARG A 180 -21.76 -14.99 31.52
N TRP A 181 -21.40 -14.13 30.56
CA TRP A 181 -22.29 -13.07 30.06
C TRP A 181 -23.23 -13.52 28.95
N ARG A 182 -22.95 -14.64 28.28
CA ARG A 182 -23.74 -15.16 27.13
C ARG A 182 -25.26 -15.22 27.37
N PRO A 183 -25.76 -15.65 28.55
CA PRO A 183 -27.20 -15.66 28.82
C PRO A 183 -27.82 -14.26 28.93
N LYS A 184 -27.03 -13.26 29.35
CA LYS A 184 -27.48 -11.87 29.59
C LYS A 184 -27.43 -10.98 28.35
N LEU A 185 -26.73 -11.42 27.30
CA LEU A 185 -26.60 -10.68 26.04
C LEU A 185 -27.90 -10.62 25.21
N ARG A 186 -28.88 -11.49 25.53
CA ARG A 186 -30.21 -11.49 24.92
C ARG A 186 -31.25 -11.20 25.98
N ASP A 187 -32.13 -10.25 25.70
CA ASP A 187 -33.29 -9.98 26.54
C ASP A 187 -34.34 -11.11 26.40
N LYS A 188 -35.33 -11.16 27.29
CA LYS A 188 -36.43 -12.14 27.28
C LYS A 188 -37.20 -12.19 25.96
N GLN A 189 -37.17 -11.12 25.17
CA GLN A 189 -37.77 -11.05 23.82
C GLN A 189 -36.79 -11.38 22.67
N GLY A 190 -35.60 -11.90 22.95
CA GLY A 190 -34.60 -12.28 21.94
C GLY A 190 -33.84 -11.12 21.30
N ARG A 191 -34.06 -9.88 21.77
CA ARG A 191 -33.36 -8.67 21.30
C ARG A 191 -31.96 -8.57 21.92
N HIS A 192 -31.03 -7.96 21.20
CA HIS A 192 -29.68 -7.69 21.70
C HIS A 192 -29.72 -6.72 22.87
N ASN A 193 -29.18 -7.11 24.02
CA ASN A 193 -29.07 -6.23 25.19
C ASN A 193 -27.77 -5.42 25.08
N ALA A 194 -27.89 -4.16 24.66
CA ALA A 194 -26.75 -3.26 24.50
C ALA A 194 -26.04 -2.95 25.83
N GLU A 195 -26.77 -2.93 26.96
CA GLU A 195 -26.21 -2.64 28.28
C GLU A 195 -25.35 -3.80 28.79
N ALA A 196 -25.86 -5.04 28.67
CA ALA A 196 -25.11 -6.24 29.04
C ALA A 196 -23.83 -6.39 28.18
N GLN A 197 -23.89 -5.99 26.91
CA GLN A 197 -22.72 -6.00 26.03
C GLN A 197 -21.67 -4.95 26.45
N ARG A 198 -22.10 -3.76 26.91
CA ARG A 198 -21.19 -2.75 27.46
C ARG A 198 -20.51 -3.25 28.73
N GLN A 199 -21.26 -3.82 29.67
CA GLN A 199 -20.71 -4.37 30.92
C GLN A 199 -19.72 -5.51 30.67
N MET A 200 -20.03 -6.41 29.74
CA MET A 200 -19.09 -7.47 29.33
C MET A 200 -17.80 -6.87 28.76
N ASN A 201 -17.89 -5.85 27.89
CA ASN A 201 -16.71 -5.20 27.32
C ASN A 201 -15.87 -4.50 28.41
N GLU A 202 -16.51 -3.89 29.41
CA GLU A 202 -15.83 -3.28 30.57
C GLU A 202 -15.09 -4.31 31.41
N GLU A 203 -15.68 -5.49 31.67
CA GLU A 203 -15.04 -6.58 32.41
C GLU A 203 -13.85 -7.16 31.64
N VAL A 204 -13.98 -7.34 30.32
CA VAL A 204 -12.85 -7.76 29.47
C VAL A 204 -11.72 -6.72 29.49
N MET A 205 -12.05 -5.43 29.45
CA MET A 205 -11.06 -4.36 29.54
C MET A 205 -10.45 -4.24 30.95
N ALA A 206 -11.19 -4.55 32.01
CA ALA A 206 -10.67 -4.63 33.37
C ALA A 206 -9.68 -5.80 33.50
N LEU A 207 -9.98 -6.97 32.91
CA LEU A 207 -9.07 -8.11 32.85
C LEU A 207 -7.75 -7.75 32.15
N TYR A 208 -7.82 -7.05 31.00
CA TYR A 208 -6.61 -6.58 30.32
C TYR A 208 -5.76 -5.64 31.19
N ARG A 209 -6.40 -4.74 31.95
CA ARG A 209 -5.71 -3.83 32.88
C ARG A 209 -5.07 -4.57 34.05
N GLN A 210 -5.78 -5.54 34.64
CA GLN A 210 -5.26 -6.35 35.76
C GLN A 210 -4.03 -7.17 35.35
N GLU A 211 -4.02 -7.69 34.12
CA GLU A 211 -2.94 -8.53 33.59
C GLU A 211 -1.84 -7.70 32.88
N GLY A 212 -1.99 -6.36 32.86
CA GLY A 212 -1.02 -5.43 32.28
C GLY A 212 -0.82 -5.61 30.77
N VAL A 213 -1.89 -5.95 30.04
CA VAL A 213 -1.86 -6.18 28.58
C VAL A 213 -2.59 -5.06 27.87
N ASN A 214 -1.92 -4.41 26.90
CA ASN A 214 -2.54 -3.40 26.06
C ASN A 214 -3.13 -4.05 24.79
N PRO A 215 -4.46 -4.04 24.59
CA PRO A 215 -5.09 -4.61 23.39
C PRO A 215 -4.63 -3.94 22.08
N ALA A 216 -4.20 -2.66 22.14
CA ALA A 216 -3.65 -1.97 20.97
C ALA A 216 -2.27 -2.51 20.54
N GLY A 217 -1.56 -3.21 21.42
CA GLY A 217 -0.25 -3.79 21.09
C GLY A 217 -0.30 -4.86 20.00
N GLY A 218 -1.48 -5.48 19.76
CA GLY A 218 -1.69 -6.45 18.68
C GLY A 218 -1.97 -5.82 17.33
N CYS A 219 -2.54 -4.62 17.27
CA CYS A 219 -2.79 -3.90 16.02
C CYS A 219 -1.69 -2.88 15.67
N LEU A 220 -0.76 -2.61 16.60
CA LEU A 220 0.39 -1.74 16.38
C LEU A 220 1.20 -2.10 15.11
N PRO A 221 1.47 -3.38 14.79
CA PRO A 221 2.14 -3.74 13.53
C PRO A 221 1.37 -3.25 12.31
N LEU A 222 0.05 -3.38 12.31
CA LEU A 222 -0.78 -2.98 11.18
C LEU A 222 -0.74 -1.45 10.98
N LEU A 223 -0.77 -0.68 12.07
CA LEU A 223 -0.73 0.78 12.02
C LEU A 223 0.60 1.30 11.48
N VAL A 224 1.72 0.69 11.85
CA VAL A 224 3.05 1.07 11.35
C VAL A 224 3.26 0.56 9.93
N GLN A 225 2.72 -0.61 9.61
CA GLN A 225 2.83 -1.21 8.29
C GLN A 225 2.03 -0.43 7.23
N LEU A 226 0.89 0.16 7.58
CA LEU A 226 0.03 0.84 6.61
C LEU A 226 0.73 2.03 5.91
N PRO A 227 1.40 2.98 6.61
CA PRO A 227 2.20 4.02 5.97
C PRO A 227 3.33 3.48 5.10
N ILE A 228 4.01 2.42 5.55
CA ILE A 228 5.10 1.80 4.78
C ILE A 228 4.54 1.17 3.51
N PHE A 229 3.44 0.43 3.62
CA PHE A 229 2.75 -0.14 2.47
C PHE A 229 2.32 0.94 1.47
N LEU A 230 1.72 2.04 1.93
CA LEU A 230 1.32 3.14 1.06
C LEU A 230 2.53 3.81 0.39
N ALA A 231 3.66 3.93 1.09
CA ALA A 231 4.90 4.42 0.50
C ALA A 231 5.42 3.47 -0.59
N PHE A 232 5.43 2.15 -0.35
CA PHE A 232 5.78 1.14 -1.35
C PHE A 232 4.83 1.13 -2.53
N TYR A 233 3.53 1.23 -2.27
CA TYR A 233 2.50 1.32 -3.31
C TYR A 233 2.77 2.51 -4.22
N ASN A 234 2.95 3.72 -3.65
CA ASN A 234 3.21 4.92 -4.44
C ASN A 234 4.54 4.81 -5.20
N MET A 235 5.59 4.31 -4.55
CA MET A 235 6.90 4.12 -5.16
C MET A 235 6.83 3.15 -6.35
N LEU A 236 6.39 1.90 -6.12
CA LEU A 236 6.40 0.86 -7.14
C LEU A 236 5.40 1.11 -8.27
N SER A 237 4.30 1.84 -8.00
CA SER A 237 3.31 2.17 -9.03
C SER A 237 3.69 3.38 -9.90
N THR A 238 4.75 4.11 -9.53
CA THR A 238 5.23 5.29 -10.28
C THR A 238 6.66 5.15 -10.78
N ALA A 239 7.43 4.23 -10.22
CA ALA A 239 8.79 3.93 -10.62
C ALA A 239 8.79 3.30 -12.03
N VAL A 240 9.27 4.08 -13.00
CA VAL A 240 9.42 3.65 -14.39
C VAL A 240 10.51 2.58 -14.53
N GLU A 241 11.41 2.50 -13.56
CA GLU A 241 12.48 1.50 -13.45
C GLU A 241 11.95 0.07 -13.39
N LEU A 242 10.74 -0.13 -12.85
CA LEU A 242 10.11 -1.44 -12.77
C LEU A 242 9.38 -1.84 -14.06
N LYS A 243 9.15 -0.88 -14.96
CA LYS A 243 8.49 -1.17 -16.23
C LYS A 243 9.40 -2.03 -17.08
N TRP A 244 8.86 -3.13 -17.59
CA TRP A 244 9.62 -4.17 -18.31
C TRP A 244 10.71 -4.85 -17.49
N ALA A 245 10.75 -4.68 -16.17
CA ALA A 245 11.74 -5.32 -15.32
C ALA A 245 11.31 -6.77 -15.01
N PRO A 246 12.01 -7.80 -15.51
CA PRO A 246 11.70 -9.17 -15.18
C PRO A 246 12.16 -9.49 -13.75
N TRP A 247 11.44 -10.38 -13.08
CA TRP A 247 11.90 -10.95 -11.81
C TRP A 247 12.40 -12.38 -12.00
N ALA A 248 11.47 -13.34 -12.10
CA ALA A 248 11.77 -14.75 -12.20
C ALA A 248 10.59 -15.50 -12.83
N MET A 249 10.90 -16.64 -13.45
CA MET A 249 9.90 -17.57 -14.00
C MET A 249 8.95 -16.86 -14.99
N TRP A 250 7.66 -16.76 -14.63
CA TRP A 250 6.59 -16.16 -15.45
C TRP A 250 6.47 -14.64 -15.29
N ILE A 251 7.08 -14.03 -14.27
CA ILE A 251 7.00 -12.58 -14.06
C ILE A 251 8.02 -11.88 -14.95
N LYS A 252 7.53 -11.30 -16.04
CA LYS A 252 8.33 -10.56 -17.04
C LYS A 252 8.28 -9.04 -16.87
N ASP A 253 7.29 -8.52 -16.17
CA ASP A 253 7.16 -7.11 -15.86
C ASP A 253 6.64 -6.94 -14.42
N LEU A 254 7.42 -6.26 -13.58
CA LEU A 254 7.07 -5.98 -12.19
C LEU A 254 6.06 -4.84 -12.02
N ALA A 255 5.93 -3.97 -13.02
CA ALA A 255 4.98 -2.86 -13.05
C ALA A 255 3.58 -3.30 -13.50
N GLU A 256 3.45 -4.46 -14.15
CA GLU A 256 2.18 -5.06 -14.53
C GLU A 256 1.68 -6.09 -13.52
N GLN A 257 0.38 -6.42 -13.58
CA GLN A 257 -0.22 -7.46 -12.76
C GLN A 257 0.33 -8.86 -13.11
N ASP A 258 0.33 -9.78 -12.14
CA ASP A 258 0.73 -11.17 -12.40
C ASP A 258 -0.23 -11.83 -13.42
N PRO A 259 0.25 -12.23 -14.62
CA PRO A 259 -0.60 -12.78 -15.67
C PRO A 259 -1.30 -14.09 -15.27
N TYR A 260 -0.73 -14.84 -14.31
CA TYR A 260 -1.29 -16.10 -13.84
C TYR A 260 -1.89 -16.01 -12.43
N PHE A 261 -1.87 -14.83 -11.82
CA PHE A 261 -2.38 -14.56 -10.47
C PHE A 261 -1.81 -15.45 -9.36
N VAL A 262 -0.67 -16.10 -9.59
CA VAL A 262 -0.04 -17.01 -8.62
C VAL A 262 0.45 -16.22 -7.41
N LEU A 263 1.14 -15.10 -7.63
CA LEU A 263 1.63 -14.22 -6.56
C LEU A 263 0.52 -13.73 -5.64
N PRO A 264 -0.59 -13.14 -6.14
CA PRO A 264 -1.73 -12.75 -5.31
C PRO A 264 -2.30 -13.90 -4.48
N ILE A 265 -2.50 -15.09 -5.07
CA ILE A 265 -3.08 -16.24 -4.38
C ILE A 265 -2.16 -16.71 -3.24
N VAL A 266 -0.86 -16.82 -3.50
CA VAL A 266 0.13 -17.22 -2.48
C VAL A 266 0.25 -16.13 -1.40
N MET A 267 0.23 -14.86 -1.78
CA MET A 267 0.18 -13.73 -0.85
C MET A 267 -1.05 -13.81 0.05
N GLY A 268 -2.23 -14.09 -0.51
CA GLY A 268 -3.47 -14.31 0.23
C GLY A 268 -3.40 -15.50 1.20
N ALA A 269 -2.82 -16.61 0.76
CA ALA A 269 -2.61 -17.79 1.60
C ALA A 269 -1.67 -17.48 2.78
N THR A 270 -0.56 -16.79 2.53
CA THR A 270 0.36 -16.35 3.61
C THR A 270 -0.31 -15.34 4.53
N GLN A 271 -1.15 -14.44 4.02
CA GLN A 271 -1.92 -13.50 4.83
C GLN A 271 -2.90 -14.25 5.76
N LEU A 272 -3.58 -15.29 5.26
CA LEU A 272 -4.45 -16.15 6.07
C LEU A 272 -3.67 -16.90 7.16
N ILE A 273 -2.47 -17.39 6.84
CA ILE A 273 -1.59 -18.05 7.83
C ILE A 273 -1.18 -17.06 8.91
N GLN A 274 -0.67 -15.89 8.53
CA GLN A 274 -0.27 -14.82 9.45
C GLN A 274 -1.44 -14.37 10.34
N GLN A 275 -2.64 -14.25 9.77
CA GLN A 275 -3.82 -13.89 10.54
C GLN A 275 -4.16 -14.94 11.60
N ARG A 276 -4.05 -16.25 11.28
CA ARG A 276 -4.29 -17.32 12.25
C ARG A 276 -3.29 -17.33 13.40
N MET A 277 -2.09 -16.79 13.20
CA MET A 277 -1.09 -16.60 14.26
C MET A 277 -1.40 -15.40 15.17
N THR A 278 -2.33 -14.53 14.78
CA THR A 278 -2.72 -13.34 15.53
C THR A 278 -3.93 -13.66 16.43
N PRO A 279 -3.92 -13.29 17.72
CA PRO A 279 -5.08 -13.51 18.58
C PRO A 279 -6.34 -12.83 18.00
N PRO A 280 -7.48 -13.55 17.91
CA PRO A 280 -8.69 -12.98 17.35
C PRO A 280 -9.26 -11.90 18.29
N PRO A 281 -9.90 -10.86 17.73
CA PRO A 281 -10.56 -9.84 18.54
C PRO A 281 -11.70 -10.45 19.38
N PRO A 282 -12.01 -9.87 20.54
CA PRO A 282 -13.03 -10.41 21.45
C PRO A 282 -14.45 -10.34 20.87
N ASP A 283 -14.74 -9.35 20.04
CA ASP A 283 -16.04 -9.17 19.39
C ASP A 283 -16.23 -10.09 18.17
N PRO A 284 -17.32 -10.89 18.07
CA PRO A 284 -17.58 -11.77 16.92
C PRO A 284 -17.70 -11.06 15.60
N PHE A 285 -18.26 -9.84 15.60
CA PHE A 285 -18.44 -9.09 14.37
C PHE A 285 -17.08 -8.68 13.82
N GLN A 286 -16.22 -8.08 14.66
CA GLN A 286 -14.84 -7.79 14.30
C GLN A 286 -14.05 -9.04 13.89
N LYS A 287 -14.24 -10.18 14.60
CA LYS A 287 -13.60 -11.46 14.24
C LYS A 287 -13.98 -11.92 12.84
N ARG A 288 -15.27 -11.91 12.51
CA ARG A 288 -15.75 -12.29 11.16
C ARG A 288 -15.20 -11.35 10.10
N MET A 289 -15.28 -10.04 10.32
CA MET A 289 -14.74 -9.04 9.40
C MET A 289 -13.25 -9.28 9.13
N MET A 290 -12.46 -9.47 10.18
CA MET A 290 -11.04 -9.76 10.03
C MET A 290 -10.83 -11.06 9.23
N GLN A 291 -11.60 -12.13 9.46
CA GLN A 291 -11.43 -13.40 8.75
C GLN A 291 -11.68 -13.29 7.23
N PHE A 292 -12.58 -12.41 6.81
CA PHE A 292 -12.83 -12.15 5.38
C PHE A 292 -11.84 -11.15 4.76
N LEU A 293 -11.20 -10.31 5.58
CA LEU A 293 -10.32 -9.24 5.11
C LEU A 293 -9.20 -9.75 4.18
N PRO A 294 -8.45 -10.84 4.49
CA PRO A 294 -7.45 -11.36 3.56
C PRO A 294 -8.02 -11.81 2.22
N VAL A 295 -9.23 -12.37 2.21
CA VAL A 295 -9.86 -12.85 0.97
C VAL A 295 -10.22 -11.66 0.08
N VAL A 296 -10.87 -10.65 0.64
CA VAL A 296 -11.18 -9.40 -0.07
C VAL A 296 -9.91 -8.74 -0.59
N PHE A 297 -8.89 -8.66 0.26
CA PHE A 297 -7.61 -8.06 -0.09
C PHE A 297 -6.88 -8.85 -1.19
N THR A 298 -6.97 -10.18 -1.17
CA THR A 298 -6.41 -11.05 -2.22
C THR A 298 -7.06 -10.77 -3.56
N VAL A 299 -8.40 -10.72 -3.62
CA VAL A 299 -9.13 -10.41 -4.86
C VAL A 299 -8.77 -9.01 -5.37
N PHE A 300 -8.69 -8.04 -4.47
CA PHE A 300 -8.28 -6.68 -4.83
C PHE A 300 -6.85 -6.61 -5.37
N SER A 301 -5.93 -7.40 -4.80
CA SER A 301 -4.53 -7.45 -5.24
C SER A 301 -4.31 -8.11 -6.61
N LEU A 302 -5.34 -8.73 -7.20
CA LEU A 302 -5.24 -9.29 -8.56
C LEU A 302 -4.96 -8.23 -9.62
N GLY A 303 -5.40 -6.99 -9.41
CA GLY A 303 -5.14 -5.85 -10.30
C GLY A 303 -3.91 -5.02 -9.91
N PHE A 304 -3.12 -5.47 -8.94
CA PHE A 304 -1.94 -4.72 -8.48
C PHE A 304 -0.69 -5.10 -9.26
N PRO A 305 0.28 -4.17 -9.42
CA PRO A 305 1.60 -4.49 -9.95
C PRO A 305 2.22 -5.67 -9.19
N SER A 306 2.77 -6.63 -9.93
CA SER A 306 3.33 -7.87 -9.37
C SER A 306 4.50 -7.59 -8.42
N GLY A 307 5.28 -6.52 -8.63
CA GLY A 307 6.31 -6.07 -7.70
C GLY A 307 5.78 -5.64 -6.33
N LEU A 308 4.60 -5.01 -6.29
CA LEU A 308 3.93 -4.68 -5.03
C LEU A 308 3.42 -5.93 -4.31
N VAL A 309 2.85 -6.86 -5.05
CA VAL A 309 2.38 -8.13 -4.49
C VAL A 309 3.55 -8.97 -3.98
N LEU A 310 4.69 -8.95 -4.68
CA LEU A 310 5.95 -9.59 -4.27
C LEU A 310 6.48 -9.01 -2.95
N TYR A 311 6.51 -7.67 -2.84
CA TYR A 311 6.83 -7.00 -1.58
C TYR A 311 5.95 -7.51 -0.44
N TRP A 312 4.63 -7.56 -0.65
CA TRP A 312 3.69 -7.99 0.38
C TRP A 312 3.90 -9.45 0.76
N LEU A 313 4.00 -10.33 -0.22
CA LEU A 313 4.27 -11.76 -0.01
C LEU A 313 5.54 -11.95 0.82
N THR A 314 6.62 -11.27 0.43
CA THR A 314 7.91 -11.32 1.16
C THR A 314 7.74 -10.83 2.59
N ASN A 315 7.06 -9.71 2.78
CA ASN A 315 6.77 -9.14 4.10
C ASN A 315 5.97 -10.12 4.99
N ASN A 316 4.99 -10.83 4.43
CA ASN A 316 4.20 -11.84 5.14
C ASN A 316 5.07 -13.03 5.56
N ILE A 317 5.84 -13.59 4.63
CA ILE A 317 6.74 -14.73 4.89
C ILE A 317 7.73 -14.37 6.00
N LEU A 318 8.38 -13.20 5.90
CA LEU A 318 9.32 -12.74 6.91
C LEU A 318 8.66 -12.55 8.27
N THR A 319 7.45 -11.99 8.31
CA THR A 319 6.73 -11.79 9.58
C THR A 319 6.34 -13.12 10.22
N ILE A 320 5.86 -14.09 9.42
CA ILE A 320 5.56 -15.44 9.89
C ILE A 320 6.84 -16.08 10.46
N GLY A 321 7.94 -16.03 9.71
CA GLY A 321 9.24 -16.55 10.16
C GLY A 321 9.71 -15.92 11.47
N GLN A 322 9.68 -14.60 11.56
CA GLN A 322 10.02 -13.86 12.79
C GLN A 322 9.15 -14.28 13.98
N GLN A 323 7.84 -14.44 13.78
CA GLN A 323 6.92 -14.84 14.84
C GLN A 323 7.14 -16.30 15.27
N LEU A 324 7.40 -17.21 14.33
CA LEU A 324 7.71 -18.61 14.63
C LEU A 324 9.01 -18.73 15.45
N VAL A 325 10.06 -18.01 15.04
CA VAL A 325 11.34 -17.97 15.77
C VAL A 325 11.14 -17.39 17.16
N TYR A 326 10.43 -16.26 17.29
CA TYR A 326 10.15 -15.63 18.57
C TYR A 326 9.39 -16.57 19.53
N ASN A 327 8.35 -17.25 19.04
CA ASN A 327 7.57 -18.18 19.84
C ASN A 327 8.42 -19.34 20.33
N ARG A 328 9.22 -19.94 19.45
CA ARG A 328 10.11 -21.07 19.78
C ARG A 328 11.12 -20.72 20.85
N ILE A 329 11.79 -19.57 20.74
CA ILE A 329 12.79 -19.11 21.74
C ILE A 329 12.12 -18.93 23.11
N ARG A 330 10.90 -18.38 23.14
CA ARG A 330 10.15 -18.19 24.38
C ARG A 330 9.64 -19.48 24.99
N ASP A 331 9.18 -20.43 24.19
CA ASP A 331 8.75 -21.76 24.67
C ASP A 331 9.91 -22.49 25.35
N GLN A 332 11.08 -22.53 24.69
CA GLN A 332 12.30 -23.10 25.26
C GLN A 332 12.74 -22.41 26.56
N SER A 333 12.58 -21.08 26.64
CA SER A 333 12.87 -20.33 27.86
C SER A 333 11.93 -20.70 29.01
N GLU A 334 10.65 -20.91 28.73
CA GLU A 334 9.63 -21.27 29.71
C GLU A 334 9.83 -22.70 30.21
N GLU A 335 10.11 -23.65 29.30
CA GLU A 335 10.45 -25.04 29.63
C GLU A 335 11.73 -25.13 30.48
N ALA A 336 12.78 -24.39 30.12
CA ALA A 336 14.02 -24.36 30.91
C ALA A 336 13.80 -23.77 32.32
N ALA A 337 12.96 -22.75 32.45
CA ALA A 337 12.61 -22.16 33.74
C ALA A 337 11.77 -23.12 34.60
N GLU A 338 10.88 -23.91 34.01
CA GLU A 338 10.10 -24.93 34.70
C GLU A 338 10.97 -26.11 35.15
N ALA A 339 11.90 -26.57 34.30
CA ALA A 339 12.85 -27.62 34.64
C ALA A 339 13.84 -27.21 35.75
N ALA A 340 14.19 -25.92 35.84
CA ALA A 340 15.04 -25.37 36.89
C ALA A 340 14.29 -25.02 38.18
N ALA A 341 12.95 -25.06 38.19
CA ALA A 341 12.17 -24.76 39.39
C ALA A 341 12.29 -25.90 40.41
N PRO A 342 12.59 -25.60 41.70
CA PRO A 342 12.70 -26.64 42.72
C PRO A 342 11.36 -27.38 42.85
N ALA A 343 11.42 -28.71 42.92
CA ALA A 343 10.25 -29.56 43.09
C ALA A 343 9.40 -29.06 44.27
N ARG A 344 8.19 -28.56 43.98
CA ARG A 344 7.27 -28.13 45.05
C ARG A 344 7.08 -29.28 46.03
N PRO A 345 7.27 -29.07 47.34
CA PRO A 345 7.03 -30.13 48.31
C PRO A 345 5.57 -30.55 48.18
N LYS A 346 5.33 -31.84 47.90
CA LYS A 346 3.98 -32.43 47.90
C LYS A 346 3.36 -32.14 49.26
N GLY A 347 2.44 -31.18 49.30
CA GLY A 347 1.69 -30.83 50.49
C GLY A 347 1.04 -32.09 51.06
N ARG A 348 1.35 -32.37 52.33
CA ARG A 348 0.65 -33.31 53.20
C ARG A 348 -0.85 -33.24 52.93
N LYS A 349 -1.45 -34.35 52.50
CA LYS A 349 -2.89 -34.58 52.69
C LYS A 349 -3.13 -34.53 54.20
N GLY A 350 -3.71 -33.44 54.68
CA GLY A 350 -4.20 -33.34 56.06
C GLY A 350 -5.37 -34.29 56.24
N SER A 351 -5.22 -35.17 57.23
CA SER A 351 -6.21 -36.08 57.79
C SER A 351 -7.35 -35.35 58.49
#